data_AF-A0A150RFQ0-F1
#
_entry.id   AF-A0A150RFQ0-F1
#
_cell.length_a   1.000
_cell.length_b   1.000
_cell.length_c   1.000
_cell.angle_alpha   90.00
_cell.angle_beta   90.00
_cell.angle_gamma   90.00
#
_symmetry.space_group_name_H-M   'P 1'
#
loop_
_entity.id
_entity.type
_entity.pdbx_description
1 polymer ?
#
loop_
_entity_poly.entity_id
_entity_poly.type
_entity_poly.pdbx_seq_one_letter_code
_entity_poly.pdbx_strand_id
1 'polypeptide(L)'
;LSEPEGLDRDARTAMRLIRFARALESGELAHGARLHVLAEFSSVAKGEHVRSLLDAGKCGFAGPDRLRLSLVSTERIKNYFMVHSAFVPGVTTLYDELLGEGGQDLVRVEAPPPGRGERVNGPIAFEELRAALEPRGVIPMALELDDGAVLLNPEPGPALAAARIRAVYALARGRDLAAHGDRQPEEGEGREAARGEQAPRISA
;
A
#
# COMPACT_ATOMS: atom_id res chain seq x y z
N LEU A 1 -9.42 42.47 2.15
CA LEU A 1 -8.10 41.90 2.50
C LEU A 1 -8.35 40.45 2.87
N SER A 2 -8.39 39.55 1.89
CA SER A 2 -8.67 38.12 2.13
C SER A 2 -7.41 37.45 2.63
N GLU A 3 -7.49 36.78 3.79
CA GLU A 3 -6.40 36.00 4.34
C GLU A 3 -6.05 34.81 3.41
N PRO A 4 -4.78 34.38 3.34
CA PRO A 4 -4.38 33.30 2.45
C PRO A 4 -4.75 31.96 3.09
N GLU A 5 -5.89 31.39 2.70
CA GLU A 5 -6.43 30.11 3.20
C GLU A 5 -5.41 28.96 3.21
N GLY A 6 -4.40 28.99 2.33
CA GLY A 6 -3.35 27.97 2.23
C GLY A 6 -2.36 27.95 3.40
N LEU A 7 -2.11 29.09 4.07
CA LEU A 7 -1.14 29.14 5.19
C LEU A 7 -1.68 28.50 6.47
N ASP A 8 -2.97 28.67 6.74
CA ASP A 8 -3.61 28.11 7.93
C ASP A 8 -3.85 26.60 7.80
N ARG A 9 -4.10 26.11 6.57
CA ARG A 9 -4.33 24.68 6.32
C ARG A 9 -3.10 23.82 6.65
N ASP A 10 -1.92 24.20 6.16
CA ASP A 10 -0.69 23.44 6.42
C ASP A 10 -0.32 23.43 7.90
N ALA A 11 -0.48 24.58 8.59
CA ALA A 11 -0.24 24.69 10.02
C ALA A 11 -1.18 23.77 10.81
N ARG A 12 -2.47 23.73 10.42
CA ARG A 12 -3.46 22.85 11.05
C ARG A 12 -3.15 21.37 10.82
N THR A 13 -2.75 20.98 9.60
CA THR A 13 -2.33 19.61 9.30
C THR A 13 -1.07 19.23 10.10
N ALA A 14 -0.07 20.11 10.15
CA ALA A 14 1.14 19.90 10.95
C ALA A 14 0.81 19.69 12.44
N MET A 15 -0.04 20.54 13.02
CA MET A 15 -0.46 20.41 14.41
C MET A 15 -1.24 19.11 14.68
N ARG A 16 -2.05 18.65 13.72
CA ARG A 16 -2.72 17.34 13.82
C ARG A 16 -1.70 16.19 13.81
N LEU A 17 -0.72 16.23 12.91
CA LEU A 17 0.34 15.22 12.85
C LEU A 17 1.19 15.21 14.12
N ILE A 18 1.52 16.38 14.68
CA ILE A 18 2.26 16.48 15.95
C ILE A 18 1.49 15.85 17.10
N ARG A 19 0.19 16.16 17.24
CA ARG A 19 -0.65 15.55 18.28
C ARG A 19 -0.80 14.05 18.08
N PHE A 20 -0.96 13.62 16.84
CA PHE A 20 -1.04 12.21 16.49
C PHE A 20 0.24 11.45 16.84
N ALA A 21 1.41 11.97 16.46
CA ALA A 21 2.70 11.38 16.81
C ALA A 21 2.87 11.27 18.33
N ARG A 22 2.54 12.32 19.09
CA ARG A 22 2.60 12.28 20.56
C ARG A 22 1.69 11.23 21.17
N ALA A 23 0.47 11.08 20.66
CA ALA A 23 -0.47 10.07 21.16
C ALA A 23 -0.07 8.64 20.79
N LEU A 24 0.68 8.45 19.70
CA LEU A 24 1.34 7.17 19.41
C LEU A 24 2.51 6.91 20.36
N GLU A 25 3.38 7.90 20.56
CA GLU A 25 4.53 7.80 21.49
C GLU A 25 4.09 7.54 22.93
N SER A 26 2.97 8.11 23.38
CA SER A 26 2.44 7.90 24.73
C SER A 26 1.62 6.61 24.88
N GLY A 27 1.38 5.87 23.79
CA GLY A 27 0.56 4.66 23.79
C GLY A 27 -0.94 4.90 24.00
N GLU A 28 -1.40 6.14 23.88
CA GLU A 28 -2.84 6.50 23.96
C GLU A 28 -3.64 5.95 22.77
N LEU A 29 -2.99 5.77 21.62
CA LEU A 29 -3.58 5.23 20.40
C LEU A 29 -3.19 3.77 20.20
N ALA A 30 -4.17 2.88 20.25
CA ALA A 30 -3.98 1.50 19.79
C ALA A 30 -3.71 1.50 18.29
N HIS A 31 -2.67 0.77 17.87
CA HIS A 31 -2.32 0.61 16.46
C HIS A 31 -1.99 -0.86 16.14
N GLY A 32 -2.21 -1.24 14.88
CA GLY A 32 -1.82 -2.55 14.39
C GLY A 32 -0.32 -2.68 14.16
N ALA A 33 0.09 -3.82 13.60
CA ALA A 33 1.49 -4.11 13.27
C ALA A 33 2.05 -3.23 12.13
N ARG A 34 1.19 -2.49 11.41
CA ARG A 34 1.54 -1.54 10.36
C ARG A 34 0.60 -0.34 10.42
N LEU A 35 1.13 0.85 10.16
CA LEU A 35 0.38 2.09 10.07
C LEU A 35 0.89 2.90 8.88
N HIS A 36 -0.05 3.36 8.04
CA HIS A 36 0.23 4.28 6.95
C HIS A 36 -0.57 5.56 7.17
N VAL A 37 0.16 6.67 7.29
CA VAL A 37 -0.39 8.01 7.46
C VAL A 37 -0.27 8.75 6.13
N LEU A 38 -1.38 9.26 5.62
CA LEU A 38 -1.44 10.15 4.47
C LEU A 38 -1.72 11.57 4.96
N ALA A 39 -0.91 12.54 4.55
CA ALA A 39 -1.13 13.94 4.92
C ALA A 39 -0.95 14.87 3.72
N GLU A 40 -1.92 15.75 3.53
CA GLU A 40 -1.88 16.76 2.47
C GLU A 40 -1.25 18.06 2.98
N PHE A 41 -0.25 18.54 2.24
CA PHE A 41 0.36 19.85 2.44
C PHE A 41 0.36 20.62 1.12
N SER A 42 -0.03 21.88 1.17
CA SER A 42 0.14 22.79 0.04
C SER A 42 1.63 22.99 -0.24
N SER A 43 2.42 23.27 0.80
CA SER A 43 3.87 23.47 0.70
C SER A 43 4.69 22.19 0.92
N VAL A 44 5.49 21.82 -0.09
CA VAL A 44 6.42 20.68 -0.02
C VAL A 44 7.44 20.85 1.12
N ALA A 45 8.02 22.05 1.28
CA ALA A 45 9.05 22.30 2.28
C ALA A 45 8.52 22.14 3.72
N LYS A 46 7.28 22.58 3.99
CA LYS A 46 6.64 22.41 5.31
C LYS A 46 6.32 20.94 5.60
N GLY A 47 5.84 20.20 4.60
CA GLY A 47 5.59 18.76 4.72
C GLY A 47 6.86 18.00 5.13
N GLU A 48 7.97 18.22 4.41
CA GLU A 48 9.24 17.53 4.71
C GLU A 48 9.75 17.84 6.12
N HIS A 49 9.56 19.07 6.62
CA HIS A 49 9.91 19.39 8.01
C HIS A 49 9.14 18.52 9.03
N VAL A 50 7.84 18.32 8.80
CA VAL A 50 6.97 17.52 9.68
C VAL A 50 7.26 16.01 9.58
N ARG A 51 7.86 15.54 8.49
CA ARG A 51 8.24 14.13 8.32
C ARG A 51 9.14 13.62 9.44
N SER A 52 10.04 14.47 9.93
CA SER A 52 10.97 14.14 11.02
C SER A 52 10.28 13.86 12.36
N LEU A 53 9.00 14.20 12.50
CA LEU A 53 8.24 14.09 13.75
C LEU A 53 7.57 12.71 13.91
N LEU A 54 7.43 11.94 12.84
CA LEU A 54 6.92 10.58 12.87
C LEU A 54 8.09 9.60 12.80
N ASP A 55 8.69 9.33 13.95
CA ASP A 55 9.75 8.34 14.10
C ASP A 55 9.15 6.98 14.50
N ALA A 56 9.45 5.94 13.71
CA ALA A 56 8.92 4.60 13.91
C ALA A 56 9.34 4.02 15.27
N GLY A 57 10.58 4.23 15.69
CA GLY A 57 11.10 3.70 16.95
C GLY A 57 10.43 4.35 18.16
N LYS A 58 10.29 5.68 18.16
CA LYS A 58 9.59 6.41 19.22
C LYS A 58 8.12 6.04 19.33
N CYS A 59 7.47 5.75 18.20
CA CYS A 59 6.07 5.34 18.14
C CYS A 59 5.85 3.82 18.38
N GLY A 60 6.86 3.07 18.84
CA GLY A 60 6.71 1.66 19.18
C GLY A 60 6.66 0.68 18.00
N PHE A 61 7.07 1.11 16.79
CA PHE A 61 7.14 0.25 15.62
C PHE A 61 8.54 -0.36 15.46
N ALA A 62 8.59 -1.61 14.99
CA ALA A 62 9.84 -2.36 14.79
C ALA A 62 10.75 -1.80 13.67
N GLY A 63 10.32 -0.78 12.92
CA GLY A 63 11.11 -0.16 11.86
C GLY A 63 10.30 0.76 10.93
N PRO A 64 10.97 1.52 10.05
CA PRO A 64 10.34 2.50 9.16
C PRO A 64 9.38 1.87 8.13
N ASP A 65 9.56 0.59 7.77
CA ASP A 65 8.62 -0.15 6.91
C ASP A 65 7.25 -0.40 7.58
N ARG A 66 7.15 -0.22 8.90
CA ARG A 66 5.93 -0.46 9.68
C ARG A 66 5.17 0.83 10.00
N LEU A 67 5.83 1.98 9.96
CA LEU A 67 5.21 3.30 10.05
C LEU A 67 5.59 4.14 8.84
N ARG A 68 4.66 4.27 7.89
CA ARG A 68 4.87 5.04 6.66
C ARG A 68 4.14 6.37 6.77
N LEU A 69 4.83 7.48 6.49
CA LEU A 69 4.19 8.77 6.22
C LEU A 69 4.32 9.09 4.73
N SER A 70 3.18 9.30 4.07
CA SER A 70 3.10 9.80 2.70
C SER A 70 2.61 11.24 2.73
N LEU A 71 3.48 12.15 2.32
CA LEU A 71 3.14 13.56 2.14
C LEU A 71 2.67 13.77 0.71
N VAL A 72 1.47 14.30 0.57
CA VAL A 72 0.88 14.62 -0.72
C VAL A 72 0.82 16.13 -0.88
N SER A 73 1.37 16.64 -1.98
CA SER A 73 1.19 18.05 -2.35
C SER A 73 0.31 18.15 -3.57
N THR A 74 -0.87 18.72 -3.38
CA THR A 74 -1.83 18.99 -4.45
C THR A 74 -1.22 19.89 -5.52
N GLU A 75 -0.37 20.86 -5.13
CA GLU A 75 0.37 21.70 -6.07
C GLU A 75 1.36 20.87 -6.90
N ARG A 76 2.14 20.00 -6.26
CA ARG A 76 3.11 19.14 -6.95
C ARG A 76 2.42 18.17 -7.90
N ILE A 77 1.29 17.57 -7.50
CA ILE A 77 0.49 16.68 -8.35
C ILE A 77 -0.03 17.46 -9.56
N LYS A 78 -0.65 18.63 -9.35
CA LYS A 78 -1.16 19.47 -10.43
C LYS A 78 -0.06 19.85 -11.42
N ASN A 79 1.10 20.29 -10.91
CA ASN A 79 2.23 20.68 -11.74
C ASN A 79 2.75 19.51 -12.57
N TYR A 80 2.93 18.32 -11.99
CA TYR A 80 3.35 17.15 -12.75
C TYR A 80 2.33 16.76 -13.82
N PHE A 81 1.04 16.77 -13.48
CA PHE A 81 -0.02 16.43 -14.39
C PHE A 81 -0.11 17.41 -15.57
N MET A 82 0.00 18.72 -15.30
CA MET A 82 0.02 19.77 -16.32
C MET A 82 1.22 19.65 -17.26
N VAL A 83 2.41 19.39 -16.71
CA VAL A 83 3.61 19.17 -17.54
C VAL A 83 3.43 17.94 -18.41
N HIS A 84 2.97 16.83 -17.84
CA HIS A 84 2.84 15.58 -18.58
C HIS A 84 1.75 15.65 -19.67
N SER A 85 0.65 16.35 -19.41
CA SER A 85 -0.42 16.56 -20.40
C SER A 85 0.00 17.47 -21.55
N ALA A 86 0.96 18.37 -21.34
CA ALA A 86 1.52 19.19 -22.42
C ALA A 86 2.37 18.37 -23.41
N PHE A 87 3.02 17.29 -22.96
CA PHE A 87 3.91 16.47 -23.80
C PHE A 87 3.26 15.19 -24.34
N VAL A 88 2.25 14.66 -23.67
CA VAL A 88 1.58 13.40 -24.04
C VAL A 88 0.08 13.64 -24.22
N PRO A 89 -0.39 13.79 -25.48
CA PRO A 89 -1.82 13.95 -25.75
C PRO A 89 -2.64 12.78 -25.19
N GLY A 90 -3.80 13.09 -24.58
CA GLY A 90 -4.73 12.09 -24.06
C GLY A 90 -4.36 11.48 -22.70
N VAL A 91 -3.22 11.88 -22.09
CA VAL A 91 -2.82 11.31 -20.80
C VAL A 91 -3.78 11.66 -19.66
N THR A 92 -4.50 12.77 -19.76
CA THR A 92 -5.50 13.16 -18.76
C THR A 92 -6.63 12.12 -18.70
N THR A 93 -7.13 11.71 -19.86
CA THR A 93 -8.15 10.67 -19.99
C THR A 93 -7.66 9.33 -19.45
N LEU A 94 -6.38 8.98 -19.65
CA LEU A 94 -5.82 7.76 -19.08
C LEU A 94 -5.86 7.78 -17.54
N TYR A 95 -5.51 8.91 -16.92
CA TYR A 95 -5.58 9.03 -15.46
C TYR A 95 -7.01 9.05 -14.94
N ASP A 96 -7.96 9.65 -15.67
CA ASP A 96 -9.38 9.61 -15.31
C ASP A 96 -9.90 8.17 -15.30
N GLU A 97 -9.51 7.34 -16.28
CA GLU A 97 -9.87 5.92 -16.33
C GLU A 97 -9.18 5.11 -15.22
N LEU A 98 -7.90 5.41 -14.90
CA LEU A 98 -7.14 4.72 -13.86
C LEU A 98 -7.60 5.06 -12.43
N LEU A 99 -8.20 6.23 -12.23
CA LEU A 99 -8.67 6.71 -10.93
C LEU A 99 -10.20 6.62 -10.78
N GLY A 100 -10.91 6.31 -11.86
CA GLY A 100 -12.36 6.17 -11.90
C GLY A 100 -12.85 4.79 -11.43
N GLU A 101 -14.14 4.69 -11.11
CA GLU A 101 -14.74 3.49 -10.50
C GLU A 101 -14.90 2.28 -11.46
N GLY A 102 -14.77 2.48 -12.77
CA GLY A 102 -15.10 1.47 -13.80
C GLY A 102 -13.91 0.87 -14.55
N GLY A 103 -12.68 1.30 -14.24
CA GLY A 103 -11.49 1.08 -15.05
C GLY A 103 -10.59 -0.08 -14.62
N GLN A 104 -9.34 -0.04 -15.09
CA GLN A 104 -8.24 -0.80 -14.50
C GLN A 104 -7.59 0.05 -13.41
N ASP A 105 -7.13 -0.59 -12.35
CA ASP A 105 -6.50 0.06 -11.22
C ASP A 105 -4.99 -0.17 -11.24
N LEU A 106 -4.24 0.82 -10.73
CA LEU A 106 -2.83 0.62 -10.38
C LEU A 106 -2.73 -0.14 -9.06
N VAL A 107 -2.32 -1.39 -9.12
CA VAL A 107 -2.23 -2.28 -7.96
C VAL A 107 -0.80 -2.64 -7.63
N ARG A 108 -0.57 -2.94 -6.35
CA ARG A 108 0.68 -3.51 -5.84
C ARG A 108 0.42 -4.94 -5.37
N VAL A 109 0.94 -5.91 -6.11
CA VAL A 109 0.81 -7.34 -5.80
C VAL A 109 2.02 -7.78 -5.00
N GLU A 110 1.83 -8.18 -3.74
CA GLU A 110 2.93 -8.65 -2.89
C GLU A 110 3.43 -10.03 -3.36
N ALA A 111 4.74 -10.21 -3.40
CA ALA A 111 5.31 -11.54 -3.57
C ALA A 111 4.97 -12.39 -2.32
N PRO A 112 4.60 -13.68 -2.48
CA PRO A 112 4.28 -14.52 -1.35
C PRO A 112 5.46 -14.64 -0.38
N PRO A 113 5.23 -14.66 0.94
CA PRO A 113 6.30 -14.70 1.93
C PRO A 113 7.15 -15.97 1.78
N PRO A 114 8.44 -15.92 2.19
CA PRO A 114 9.30 -17.10 2.14
C PRO A 114 8.67 -18.23 2.98
N GLY A 115 8.46 -19.39 2.36
CA GLY A 115 7.92 -20.60 3.02
C GLY A 115 6.44 -20.91 2.80
N ARG A 116 5.67 -20.04 2.10
CA ARG A 116 4.32 -20.38 1.61
C ARG A 116 4.37 -20.71 0.12
N GLY A 117 4.19 -21.99 -0.21
CA GLY A 117 4.21 -22.52 -1.57
C GLY A 117 5.63 -22.70 -2.14
N GLU A 118 5.73 -23.46 -3.22
CA GLU A 118 6.95 -23.53 -4.04
C GLU A 118 7.19 -22.14 -4.64
N ARG A 119 8.04 -21.33 -3.99
CA ARG A 119 8.67 -20.21 -4.70
C ARG A 119 9.42 -20.82 -5.89
N VAL A 120 9.24 -20.22 -7.06
CA VAL A 120 10.13 -20.48 -8.19
C VAL A 120 11.53 -20.10 -7.71
N ASN A 121 12.31 -21.10 -7.30
CA ASN A 121 13.69 -20.94 -6.86
C ASN A 121 14.54 -20.81 -8.11
N GLY A 122 14.52 -19.62 -8.70
CA GLY A 122 15.21 -19.35 -9.94
C GLY A 122 15.24 -17.87 -10.25
N PRO A 123 16.16 -17.45 -11.13
CA PRO A 123 16.11 -16.13 -11.71
C PRO A 123 14.88 -16.04 -12.65
N ILE A 124 14.13 -14.95 -12.55
CA ILE A 124 12.94 -14.66 -13.37
C ILE A 124 13.22 -13.39 -14.18
N ALA A 125 13.05 -13.47 -15.50
CA ALA A 125 13.09 -12.28 -16.34
C ALA A 125 11.76 -11.52 -16.28
N PHE A 126 11.79 -10.19 -16.45
CA PHE A 126 10.57 -9.40 -16.46
C PHE A 126 9.58 -9.82 -17.56
N GLU A 127 10.12 -10.27 -18.70
CA GLU A 127 9.34 -10.84 -19.81
C GLU A 127 8.59 -12.12 -19.45
N GLU A 128 9.21 -13.00 -18.65
CA GLU A 128 8.58 -14.22 -18.16
C GLU A 128 7.43 -13.88 -17.20
N LEU A 129 7.63 -12.87 -16.34
CA LEU A 129 6.59 -12.37 -15.46
C LEU A 129 5.42 -11.78 -16.27
N ARG A 130 5.70 -11.02 -17.33
CA ARG A 130 4.68 -10.47 -18.24
C ARG A 130 3.87 -11.59 -18.89
N ALA A 131 4.55 -12.57 -19.49
CA ALA A 131 3.90 -13.72 -20.10
C ALA A 131 3.06 -14.54 -19.11
N ALA A 132 3.51 -14.66 -17.85
CA ALA A 132 2.78 -15.38 -16.81
C ALA A 132 1.52 -14.63 -16.32
N LEU A 133 1.52 -13.29 -16.38
CA LEU A 133 0.43 -12.44 -15.92
C LEU A 133 -0.58 -12.09 -17.02
N GLU A 134 -0.17 -12.15 -18.29
CA GLU A 134 -1.01 -11.86 -19.46
C GLU A 134 -2.34 -12.64 -19.48
N PRO A 135 -2.39 -13.97 -19.23
CA PRO A 135 -3.66 -14.72 -19.22
C PRO A 135 -4.66 -14.26 -18.17
N ARG A 136 -4.19 -13.51 -17.16
CA ARG A 136 -5.01 -12.97 -16.07
C ARG A 136 -5.46 -11.54 -16.33
N GLY A 137 -5.12 -10.96 -17.49
CA GLY A 137 -5.41 -9.55 -17.80
C GLY A 137 -4.64 -8.58 -16.92
N VAL A 138 -3.53 -9.02 -16.31
CA VAL A 138 -2.68 -8.22 -15.45
C VAL A 138 -1.47 -7.73 -16.25
N ILE A 139 -1.27 -6.42 -16.31
CA ILE A 139 -0.18 -5.79 -17.06
C ILE A 139 0.88 -5.32 -16.08
N PRO A 140 1.98 -6.06 -15.86
CA PRO A 140 3.05 -5.60 -14.99
C PRO A 140 3.76 -4.39 -15.61
N MET A 141 4.04 -3.39 -14.78
CA MET A 141 4.72 -2.15 -15.19
C MET A 141 6.03 -1.95 -14.45
N ALA A 142 6.12 -2.37 -13.19
CA ALA A 142 7.33 -2.19 -12.39
C ALA A 142 7.53 -3.30 -11.36
N LEU A 143 8.78 -3.46 -10.94
CA LEU A 143 9.18 -4.36 -9.85
C LEU A 143 9.64 -3.55 -8.64
N GLU A 144 9.16 -3.92 -7.46
CA GLU A 144 9.74 -3.48 -6.18
C GLU A 144 10.71 -4.55 -5.70
N LEU A 145 11.94 -4.15 -5.41
CA LEU A 145 12.96 -5.03 -4.86
C LEU A 145 12.90 -5.05 -3.32
N ASP A 146 13.58 -6.02 -2.71
CA ASP A 146 13.71 -6.19 -1.27
C ASP A 146 14.37 -5.00 -0.57
N ASP A 147 15.31 -4.33 -1.24
CA ASP A 147 15.94 -3.07 -0.81
C ASP A 147 15.03 -1.83 -0.98
N GLY A 148 13.83 -1.99 -1.55
CA GLY A 148 12.86 -0.93 -1.79
C GLY A 148 13.05 -0.17 -3.10
N ALA A 149 14.06 -0.53 -3.92
CA ALA A 149 14.21 0.05 -5.25
C ALA A 149 13.02 -0.32 -6.16
N VAL A 150 12.56 0.64 -6.96
CA VAL A 150 11.50 0.43 -7.95
C VAL A 150 12.09 0.49 -9.35
N LEU A 151 11.99 -0.61 -10.08
CA LEU A 151 12.41 -0.72 -11.47
C LEU A 151 11.17 -0.59 -12.37
N LEU A 152 10.97 0.58 -12.97
CA LEU A 152 9.90 0.83 -13.93
C LEU A 152 10.31 0.33 -15.32
N ASN A 153 9.48 -0.53 -15.91
CA ASN A 153 9.71 -1.17 -17.21
C ASN A 153 11.19 -1.57 -17.39
N PRO A 154 11.72 -2.45 -16.51
CA PRO A 154 13.13 -2.79 -16.53
C PRO A 154 13.54 -3.29 -17.91
N GLU A 155 14.73 -2.89 -18.36
CA GLU A 155 15.25 -3.31 -19.65
C GLU A 155 15.30 -4.84 -19.76
N PRO A 156 15.17 -5.40 -20.97
CA PRO A 156 15.46 -6.81 -21.21
C PRO A 156 16.90 -7.10 -20.78
N GLY A 157 17.04 -7.77 -19.63
CA GLY A 157 18.32 -7.90 -18.95
C GLY A 157 18.43 -9.21 -18.15
N PRO A 158 19.48 -9.38 -17.35
CA PRO A 158 19.67 -10.62 -16.60
C PRO A 158 18.50 -10.84 -15.64
N ALA A 159 18.02 -12.08 -15.64
CA ALA A 159 16.90 -12.50 -14.82
C ALA A 159 17.20 -12.25 -13.32
N LEU A 160 16.19 -11.73 -12.61
CA LEU A 160 16.28 -11.35 -11.20
C LEU A 160 15.93 -12.54 -10.33
N ALA A 161 16.71 -12.81 -9.29
CA ALA A 161 16.33 -13.82 -8.30
C ALA A 161 14.94 -13.50 -7.74
N ALA A 162 13.99 -14.44 -7.85
CA ALA A 162 12.62 -14.25 -7.39
C ALA A 162 12.53 -13.79 -5.93
N ALA A 163 13.48 -14.24 -5.09
CA ALA A 163 13.57 -13.85 -3.69
C ALA A 163 13.82 -12.36 -3.45
N ARG A 164 14.42 -11.65 -4.43
CA ARG A 164 14.66 -10.21 -4.36
C ARG A 164 13.43 -9.39 -4.76
N ILE A 165 12.42 -9.99 -5.38
CA ILE A 165 11.21 -9.28 -5.79
C ILE A 165 10.28 -9.23 -4.57
N ARG A 166 10.05 -8.02 -4.06
CA ARG A 166 9.14 -7.75 -2.93
C ARG A 166 7.71 -7.61 -3.41
N ALA A 167 7.50 -6.92 -4.53
CA ALA A 167 6.18 -6.73 -5.12
C ALA A 167 6.25 -6.44 -6.63
N VAL A 168 5.11 -6.58 -7.29
CA VAL A 168 4.91 -6.20 -8.69
C VAL A 168 3.86 -5.09 -8.72
N TYR A 169 4.19 -3.97 -9.36
CA TYR A 169 3.21 -2.93 -9.70
C TYR A 169 2.61 -3.25 -11.06
N ALA A 170 1.28 -3.33 -11.13
CA ALA A 170 0.58 -3.73 -12.33
C ALA A 170 -0.71 -2.94 -12.54
N LEU A 171 -1.17 -2.88 -13.78
CA LEU A 171 -2.55 -2.52 -14.10
C LEU A 171 -3.40 -3.78 -14.14
N ALA A 172 -4.48 -3.79 -13.38
CA ALA A 172 -5.41 -4.91 -13.32
C ALA A 172 -6.79 -4.41 -12.92
N ARG A 173 -7.85 -5.17 -13.23
CA ARG A 173 -9.15 -4.89 -12.60
C ARG A 173 -9.17 -5.53 -11.22
N GLY A 174 -9.79 -4.89 -10.23
CA GLY A 174 -9.86 -5.45 -8.87
C GLY A 174 -10.36 -6.92 -8.80
N ARG A 175 -11.27 -7.32 -9.69
CA ARG A 175 -11.79 -8.70 -9.80
C ARG A 175 -10.76 -9.73 -10.29
N ASP A 176 -9.78 -9.31 -11.09
CA ASP A 176 -8.78 -10.21 -11.69
C ASP A 176 -7.74 -10.66 -10.64
N LEU A 177 -7.65 -9.93 -9.51
CA LEU A 177 -6.77 -10.23 -8.37
C LEU A 177 -7.46 -11.09 -7.30
N ALA A 178 -8.77 -10.96 -7.12
CA ALA A 178 -9.54 -11.63 -6.06
C ALA A 178 -9.67 -13.16 -6.26
N ALA A 179 -9.62 -13.64 -7.50
CA ALA A 179 -9.82 -15.05 -7.85
C ALA A 179 -8.79 -16.03 -7.24
N HIS A 180 -7.72 -15.53 -6.59
CA HIS A 180 -6.66 -16.35 -6.02
C HIS A 180 -6.29 -16.00 -4.55
N GLY A 181 -7.03 -15.08 -3.91
CA GLY A 181 -6.82 -14.69 -2.50
C GLY A 181 -7.63 -15.48 -1.47
N ASP A 182 -8.78 -16.05 -1.86
CA ASP A 182 -9.74 -16.69 -0.94
C ASP A 182 -9.54 -18.20 -0.79
N ARG A 183 -8.39 -18.58 -0.25
CA ARG A 183 -8.33 -19.74 0.64
C ARG A 183 -7.70 -19.31 1.96
N GLN A 184 -8.44 -18.51 2.72
CA GLN A 184 -8.26 -18.51 4.17
C GLN A 184 -8.89 -19.81 4.71
N PRO A 185 -8.21 -20.54 5.63
CA PRO A 185 -8.87 -21.61 6.35
C PRO A 185 -9.96 -21.00 7.21
N GLU A 186 -11.18 -21.51 7.10
CA GLU A 186 -12.24 -21.22 8.06
C GLU A 186 -11.74 -21.60 9.46
N GLU A 187 -11.42 -20.59 10.28
CA GLU A 187 -11.36 -20.74 11.72
C GLU A 187 -12.81 -20.95 12.20
N GLY A 188 -13.23 -22.21 12.22
CA GLY A 188 -14.45 -22.64 12.89
C GLY A 188 -14.37 -22.26 14.36
N GLU A 189 -15.34 -21.43 14.75
CA GLU A 189 -15.51 -20.79 16.05
C GLU A 189 -15.41 -21.78 17.22
N GLY A 190 -14.36 -21.64 18.02
CA GLY A 190 -14.37 -22.03 19.43
C GLY A 190 -14.85 -20.85 20.28
N ARG A 191 -16.11 -20.88 20.73
CA ARG A 191 -16.54 -20.17 21.94
C ARG A 191 -17.28 -21.13 22.86
N GLU A 192 -16.54 -21.63 23.84
CA GLU A 192 -17.09 -22.12 25.11
C GLU A 192 -17.69 -20.96 25.91
N ALA A 193 -18.86 -21.17 26.49
CA ALA A 193 -19.19 -20.68 27.82
C ALA A 193 -20.28 -21.55 28.46
N ALA A 194 -19.99 -21.96 29.69
CA ALA A 194 -20.57 -23.06 30.43
C ALA A 194 -21.82 -22.72 31.26
N ARG A 195 -22.38 -23.80 31.82
CA ARG A 195 -23.32 -23.97 32.96
C ARG A 195 -24.80 -23.97 32.58
N GLY A 196 -25.60 -24.98 32.90
CA GLY A 196 -25.42 -26.23 33.62
C GLY A 196 -26.77 -26.67 34.17
N GLU A 197 -27.13 -27.94 34.06
CA GLU A 197 -27.99 -28.66 35.02
C GLU A 197 -28.09 -30.15 34.62
N GLN A 198 -28.15 -30.99 35.64
CA GLN A 198 -28.00 -32.44 35.61
C GLN A 198 -29.24 -33.18 35.08
N ALA A 199 -28.98 -34.28 34.35
CA ALA A 199 -29.68 -35.57 34.18
C ALA A 199 -31.04 -35.82 34.90
N PRO A 200 -31.96 -36.70 34.38
CA PRO A 200 -31.58 -38.04 33.87
C PRO A 200 -32.40 -38.69 32.72
N ARG A 201 -31.78 -39.76 32.18
CA ARG A 201 -32.27 -41.06 31.63
C ARG A 201 -33.75 -41.17 31.22
N ILE A 202 -34.03 -41.78 30.05
CA ILE A 202 -34.72 -43.10 29.85
C ILE A 202 -34.37 -43.64 28.45
N SER A 203 -34.11 -44.95 28.34
CA SER A 203 -34.00 -45.74 27.10
C SER A 203 -35.37 -46.20 26.59
N ALA A 204 -35.55 -46.28 25.27
CA ALA A 204 -36.35 -47.30 24.60
C ALA A 204 -35.79 -47.50 23.18
#